data_AF-R0KNZ9-F1
#
_entry.id   AF-R0KNZ9-F1
#
_cell.length_a   1.000
_cell.length_b   1.000
_cell.length_c   1.000
_cell.angle_alpha   90.00
_cell.angle_beta   90.00
_cell.angle_gamma   90.00
#
_symmetry.space_group_name_H-M   'P 1'
#
loop_
_entity.id
_entity.type
_entity.pdbx_description
1 polymer ?
#
loop_
_entity_poly.entity_id
_entity_poly.type
_entity_poly.pdbx_seq_one_letter_code
_entity_poly.pdbx_strand_id
1 'polypeptide(L)' 'MQPSYLNSLKSHITQFFTTPRTFSTPLSLREANSILKGPDTMERYKQLMKINHPDVGGSKYLAERINEALERLKEEQ' A
#
# COMPACT_ATOMS: atom_id res chain seq x y z
N MET A 1 34.82 24.15 4.95
CA MET A 1 33.79 23.09 5.02
C MET A 1 32.74 23.38 3.97
N GLN A 2 32.54 22.48 3.01
CA GLN A 2 31.65 22.70 1.86
C GLN A 2 30.17 22.62 2.31
N PRO A 3 29.33 23.63 2.03
CA PRO A 3 27.93 23.73 2.51
C PRO A 3 26.95 22.72 1.88
N SER A 4 27.43 21.81 1.02
CA SER A 4 26.60 20.85 0.27
C SER A 4 25.94 19.77 1.13
N TYR A 5 26.53 19.43 2.28
CA TYR A 5 26.01 18.38 3.16
C TYR A 5 24.70 18.76 3.87
N LEU A 6 24.52 20.04 4.22
CA LEU A 6 23.34 20.55 4.92
C LEU A 6 22.09 20.60 4.02
N ASN A 7 22.27 20.78 2.71
CA ASN A 7 21.15 20.82 1.77
C ASN A 7 20.60 19.42 1.45
N SER A 8 21.45 18.39 1.47
CA SER A 8 21.04 16.99 1.24
C SER A 8 20.18 16.43 2.38
N LEU A 9 20.51 16.76 3.64
CA LEU A 9 19.72 16.33 4.81
C LEU A 9 18.36 17.01 4.89
N LYS A 10 18.27 18.30 4.51
CA LYS A 10 17.00 19.03 4.49
C LYS A 10 16.04 18.48 3.44
N SER A 11 16.51 18.08 2.25
CA SER A 11 15.62 17.55 1.19
C SER A 11 15.02 16.19 1.53
N HIS A 12 15.76 15.32 2.21
CA HIS A 12 15.28 14.01 2.61
C HIS A 12 14.20 14.12 3.70
N ILE A 13 14.36 15.03 4.67
CA ILE A 13 13.41 15.19 5.78
C ILE A 13 12.08 15.81 5.30
N THR A 14 12.09 16.76 4.35
CA THR A 14 10.86 17.37 3.82
C THR A 14 10.02 16.42 2.95
N GLN A 15 10.62 15.38 2.36
CA GLN A 15 9.84 14.38 1.60
C GLN A 15 8.99 13.46 2.50
N PHE A 16 9.38 13.25 3.76
CA PHE A 16 8.65 12.33 4.66
C PHE A 16 7.30 12.87 5.16
N PHE A 17 7.10 14.19 5.13
CA PHE A 17 5.93 14.85 5.75
C PHE A 17 4.99 15.55 4.76
N THR A 18 5.34 15.64 3.47
CA THR A 18 4.59 16.48 2.52
C THR A 18 3.65 15.70 1.61
N THR A 19 3.78 14.37 1.49
CA THR A 19 2.83 13.56 0.72
C THR A 19 1.93 12.75 1.64
N PRO A 20 0.59 12.86 1.51
CA PRO A 20 -0.28 11.90 2.19
C PRO A 20 0.13 10.50 1.75
N ARG A 21 0.39 9.62 2.72
CA ARG A 21 0.88 8.27 2.49
C ARG A 21 -0.27 7.40 1.94
N THR A 22 -0.62 7.61 0.68
CA THR A 22 -1.63 6.85 -0.05
C THR A 22 -0.98 5.68 -0.78
N PHE A 23 -1.79 4.71 -1.21
CA PHE A 23 -1.33 3.65 -2.09
C PHE A 23 -0.91 4.19 -3.45
N SER A 24 0.06 3.56 -4.11
CA SER A 24 0.41 3.92 -5.48
C SER A 24 -0.72 3.60 -6.46
N THR A 25 -0.72 4.29 -7.59
CA THR A 25 -1.67 4.10 -8.70
C THR A 25 -0.88 3.99 -10.02
N PRO A 26 -0.75 2.78 -10.62
CA PRO A 26 -1.31 1.51 -10.19
C PRO A 26 -0.66 0.98 -8.90
N LEU A 27 -1.35 0.09 -8.18
CA LEU A 27 -0.85 -0.50 -6.94
C LEU A 27 0.46 -1.27 -7.20
N SER A 28 1.50 -0.96 -6.43
CA SER A 28 2.81 -1.59 -6.63
C SER A 28 2.83 -3.02 -6.11
N LEU A 29 3.68 -3.88 -6.69
CA LEU A 29 3.88 -5.24 -6.20
C LEU A 29 4.31 -5.28 -4.72
N ARG A 30 5.10 -4.31 -4.28
CA ARG A 30 5.53 -4.18 -2.88
C ARG A 30 4.35 -3.89 -1.95
N GLU A 31 3.44 -3.01 -2.34
CA GLU A 31 2.23 -2.72 -1.56
C GLU A 31 1.27 -3.90 -1.58
N ALA A 32 1.07 -4.55 -2.72
CA ALA A 32 0.24 -5.75 -2.84
C ALA A 32 0.73 -6.87 -1.89
N ASN A 33 2.03 -7.15 -1.90
CA ASN A 33 2.67 -8.06 -0.95
C ASN A 33 2.53 -7.61 0.50
N SER A 34 2.50 -6.30 0.76
CA SER A 34 2.34 -5.77 2.13
C SER A 34 0.89 -5.90 2.63
N ILE A 35 -0.11 -5.69 1.76
CA ILE A 35 -1.54 -5.82 2.07
C ILE A 35 -1.89 -7.30 2.34
N LEU A 36 -1.47 -8.19 1.45
CA LEU A 36 -1.83 -9.62 1.49
C LEU A 36 -0.72 -10.51 2.06
N LYS A 37 0.20 -9.93 2.85
CA LYS A 37 1.29 -10.68 3.49
C LYS A 37 0.75 -11.82 4.35
N GLY A 38 1.13 -13.05 4.05
CA GLY A 38 0.76 -14.21 4.86
C GLY A 38 1.18 -15.54 4.23
N PRO A 39 1.00 -16.65 4.97
CA PRO A 39 1.26 -18.00 4.45
C PRO A 39 0.24 -18.41 3.38
N ASP A 40 -1.01 -17.94 3.48
CA ASP A 40 -2.05 -18.12 2.46
C ASP A 40 -2.64 -16.75 2.07
N THR A 41 -2.29 -16.31 0.87
CA THR A 41 -2.77 -15.04 0.27
C THR A 41 -4.29 -14.99 0.19
N MET A 42 -4.95 -16.11 -0.14
CA MET A 42 -6.39 -16.16 -0.35
C MET A 42 -7.14 -16.14 0.99
N GLU A 43 -6.62 -16.82 2.01
CA GLU A 43 -7.18 -16.73 3.36
C GLU A 43 -7.10 -15.29 3.89
N ARG A 44 -5.92 -14.65 3.73
CA ARG A 44 -5.71 -13.26 4.15
C ARG A 44 -6.65 -12.31 3.39
N TYR A 45 -6.81 -12.49 2.08
CA TYR A 45 -7.74 -11.73 1.26
C TYR A 45 -9.18 -11.83 1.79
N LYS A 46 -9.67 -13.06 2.05
CA LYS A 46 -11.03 -13.29 2.57
C LYS A 46 -11.25 -12.63 3.93
N GLN A 47 -10.27 -12.72 4.83
CA GLN A 47 -10.34 -12.08 6.15
C GLN A 47 -10.44 -10.55 6.03
N LEU A 48 -9.61 -9.94 5.20
CA LEU A 48 -9.63 -8.49 5.00
C LEU A 48 -10.93 -8.02 4.33
N MET A 49 -11.43 -8.75 3.32
CA MET A 49 -12.70 -8.43 2.67
C MET A 49 -13.89 -8.58 3.61
N LYS A 50 -13.92 -9.59 4.47
CA LYS A 50 -14.98 -9.75 5.48
C LYS A 50 -15.12 -8.51 6.39
N ILE A 51 -14.02 -7.81 6.65
CA ILE A 51 -13.99 -6.61 7.50
C ILE A 51 -14.28 -5.34 6.68
N ASN A 52 -13.75 -5.24 5.46
CA ASN A 52 -13.73 -4.00 4.70
C ASN A 52 -14.81 -3.92 3.61
N HIS A 53 -15.57 -4.98 3.34
CA HIS A 53 -16.58 -4.97 2.28
C HIS A 53 -17.64 -3.86 2.53
N PRO A 54 -18.00 -3.07 1.51
CA PRO A 54 -19.00 -2.00 1.67
C PRO A 54 -20.35 -2.46 2.24
N ASP A 55 -20.81 -3.65 1.86
CA ASP A 55 -22.08 -4.22 2.33
C ASP A 55 -22.16 -4.44 3.84
N VAL A 56 -21.01 -4.57 4.51
CA VAL A 56 -20.94 -4.65 5.99
C VAL A 56 -20.61 -3.31 6.64
N GLY A 57 -20.72 -2.21 5.89
CA GLY A 57 -20.36 -0.86 6.33
C GLY A 57 -18.86 -0.54 6.21
N GLY A 58 -18.09 -1.38 5.51
CA GLY A 58 -16.65 -1.18 5.31
C GLY A 58 -16.31 -0.11 4.27
N SER A 59 -15.02 0.24 4.18
CA SER A 59 -14.54 1.26 3.24
C SER A 59 -14.42 0.71 1.82
N LYS A 60 -15.20 1.26 0.89
CA LYS A 60 -15.10 0.96 -0.55
C LYS A 60 -13.68 1.12 -1.07
N TYR A 61 -12.99 2.19 -0.68
CA TYR A 61 -11.61 2.42 -1.09
C TYR A 61 -10.68 1.28 -0.63
N LEU A 62 -10.78 0.86 0.63
CA LEU A 62 -9.93 -0.21 1.14
C LEU A 62 -10.26 -1.56 0.49
N ALA A 63 -11.55 -1.85 0.27
CA ALA A 63 -11.97 -3.04 -0.46
C ALA A 63 -11.39 -3.07 -1.89
N GLU A 64 -11.41 -1.94 -2.60
CA GLU A 64 -10.77 -1.80 -3.92
C GLU A 64 -9.26 -2.05 -3.85
N ARG A 65 -8.54 -1.48 -2.86
CA ARG A 65 -7.09 -1.73 -2.70
C ARG A 65 -6.77 -3.19 -2.38
N ILE A 66 -7.63 -3.88 -1.63
CA ILE A 66 -7.48 -5.32 -1.32
C ILE A 66 -7.70 -6.16 -2.60
N ASN A 67 -8.68 -5.80 -3.43
CA ASN A 67 -8.92 -6.45 -4.72
C ASN A 67 -7.73 -6.25 -5.67
N GLU A 68 -7.28 -5.00 -5.84
CA GLU A 68 -6.11 -4.66 -6.67
C GLU A 68 -4.85 -5.41 -6.21
N ALA A 69 -4.67 -5.60 -4.89
CA ALA A 69 -3.55 -6.38 -4.37
C ALA A 69 -3.61 -7.85 -4.80
N LEU A 70 -4.79 -8.47 -4.78
CA LEU A 70 -4.95 -9.86 -5.20
C LEU A 70 -4.72 -10.01 -6.71
N GLU A 71 -5.24 -9.09 -7.51
CA GLU A 71 -5.02 -9.05 -8.96
C GLU A 71 -3.54 -8.88 -9.29
N ARG A 72 -2.87 -7.92 -8.66
CA ARG A 72 -1.45 -7.64 -8.90
C ARG A 72 -0.53 -8.80 -8.54
N LEU A 73 -0.88 -9.60 -7.53
CA LEU A 73 -0.14 -10.80 -7.14
C LEU A 73 -0.44 -12.01 -8.05
N LYS A 74 -1.61 -12.06 -8.68
CA LYS A 74 -1.96 -13.10 -9.67
C LYS A 74 -1.25 -12.88 -11.01
N GLU A 75 -1.08 -11.64 -11.42
CA GLU A 75 -0.36 -11.29 -12.67
C GLU A 75 1.13 -11.62 -12.64
N GLU A 76 1.72 -11.77 -11.45
CA GLU A 76 3.15 -12.07 -11.26
C GLU A 76 3.46 -13.59 -11.25
N GLN A 77 2.43 -14.45 -11.25
CA GLN A 77 2.56 -15.93 -11.24
C GLN A 77 2.47 -16.51 -12.65
#